data_AF-A0AA40WF31-F1
#
_entry.id   AF-A0AA40WF31-F1
#
_cell.length_a   1.000
_cell.length_b   1.000
_cell.length_c   1.000
_cell.angle_alpha   90.00
_cell.angle_beta   90.00
_cell.angle_gamma   90.00
#
_symmetry.space_group_name_H-M   'P 1'
#
loop_
_entity.id
_entity.type
_entity.pdbx_description
1 polymer ?
#
loop_
_entity_poly.entity_id
_entity_poly.type
_entity_poly.pdbx_seq_one_letter_code
_entity_poly.pdbx_strand_id
1 'polypeptide(L)' 'MIDKSSRKKESNLMFQGVYKAFITPFKNDKIDYKSNNKLMEKQLKAGVNGVVPCGTKGETPTVA' A
#
# COMPACT_ATOMS: atom_id res chain seq x y z
N MET A 1 -10.04 -14.86 -35.44
CA MET A 1 -8.94 -13.89 -35.50
C MET A 1 -9.27 -12.75 -34.55
N ILE A 2 -8.67 -12.73 -33.36
CA ILE A 2 -8.92 -11.67 -32.35
C ILE A 2 -8.00 -10.51 -32.69
N ASP A 3 -8.59 -9.35 -32.97
CA ASP A 3 -7.87 -8.09 -33.16
C ASP A 3 -7.10 -7.73 -31.87
N LYS A 4 -5.77 -7.79 -31.93
CA LYS A 4 -4.86 -7.46 -30.82
C LYS A 4 -4.49 -5.97 -30.80
N SER A 5 -5.14 -5.14 -31.61
CA SER A 5 -4.86 -3.69 -31.77
C SER A 5 -5.14 -2.87 -30.50
N SER A 6 -5.90 -3.39 -29.54
CA SER A 6 -6.30 -2.65 -28.34
C SER A 6 -5.47 -2.92 -27.08
N ARG A 7 -4.29 -3.56 -27.16
CA ARG A 7 -3.41 -3.64 -25.99
C ARG A 7 -2.96 -2.22 -25.63
N LYS A 8 -3.59 -1.67 -24.58
CA LYS A 8 -3.12 -0.50 -23.82
C LYS A 8 -1.59 -0.61 -23.75
N LYS A 9 -0.88 0.42 -24.22
CA LYS A 9 0.56 0.58 -24.03
C LYS A 9 0.83 0.33 -22.54
N GLU A 10 1.34 -0.85 -22.19
CA GLU A 10 1.92 -1.09 -20.89
C GLU A 10 3.16 -0.18 -20.87
N SER A 11 3.00 1.01 -20.31
CA SER A 11 4.15 1.77 -19.85
C SER A 11 4.88 0.83 -18.90
N ASN A 12 6.15 0.53 -19.18
CA ASN A 12 7.05 -0.18 -18.29
C ASN A 12 7.13 0.59 -16.95
N LEU A 13 6.14 0.40 -16.08
CA LEU A 13 6.14 0.90 -14.72
C LEU A 13 7.05 -0.04 -13.94
N MET A 14 8.35 0.16 -14.12
CA MET A 14 9.34 -0.51 -13.29
C MET A 14 9.25 0.09 -11.88
N PHE A 15 8.55 -0.61 -10.99
CA PHE A 15 8.60 -0.31 -9.56
C PHE A 15 10.02 -0.61 -9.07
N GLN A 16 10.75 0.42 -8.69
CA GLN A 16 12.11 0.31 -8.17
C GLN A 16 12.20 1.02 -6.81
N GLY A 17 12.99 0.43 -5.91
CA GLY A 17 13.20 0.93 -4.56
C GLY A 17 12.44 0.15 -3.49
N VAL A 18 12.25 0.76 -2.32
CA VAL A 18 11.72 0.09 -1.13
C VAL A 18 10.24 0.41 -0.95
N TYR A 19 9.41 -0.63 -1.04
CA TYR A 19 7.98 -0.56 -0.78
C TYR A 19 7.66 -1.37 0.47
N LYS A 20 7.16 -0.71 1.52
CA LYS A 20 6.98 -1.36 2.81
C LYS A 20 5.54 -1.80 3.02
N ALA A 21 5.35 -3.02 3.53
CA ALA A 21 4.04 -3.48 4.01
C ALA A 21 3.54 -2.53 5.11
N PHE A 22 2.33 -2.02 4.93
CA PHE A 22 1.72 -1.06 5.83
C PHE A 22 0.73 -1.76 6.74
N ILE A 23 0.92 -1.63 8.05
CA ILE A 23 0.00 -2.15 9.06
C ILE A 23 -1.12 -1.15 9.29
N THR A 24 -2.31 -1.62 9.65
CA THR A 24 -3.44 -0.79 10.06
C THR A 24 -3.48 -0.79 11.58
N PRO A 25 -3.11 0.30 12.29
CA PRO A 25 -3.13 0.31 13.76
C PRO A 25 -4.55 0.31 14.30
N PHE A 26 -4.83 -0.55 15.27
CA PHE A 26 -6.10 -0.58 16.00
C PHE A 26 -5.93 -0.18 17.47
N LYS A 27 -6.95 0.46 18.01
CA LYS A 27 -7.10 0.78 19.42
C LYS A 27 -8.57 0.70 19.81
N ASN A 28 -8.88 -0.11 20.82
CA ASN A 28 -10.26 -0.37 21.28
C ASN A 28 -11.16 -0.81 20.10
N ASP A 29 -10.70 -1.80 19.33
CA ASP A 29 -11.40 -2.37 18.17
C ASP A 29 -11.78 -1.37 17.07
N LYS A 30 -11.17 -0.19 17.07
CA LYS A 30 -11.32 0.84 16.04
C LYS A 30 -9.97 1.21 15.45
N ILE A 31 -9.97 1.71 14.22
CA ILE A 31 -8.77 2.21 13.57
C ILE A 31 -8.21 3.40 14.37
N ASP A 32 -6.94 3.29 14.79
CA ASP A 32 -6.21 4.39 15.42
C ASP A 32 -5.54 5.26 14.33
N TYR A 33 -6.32 6.20 13.80
CA TYR A 33 -5.85 7.15 12.78
C TYR A 33 -4.65 8.00 13.24
N LYS A 34 -4.53 8.29 14.55
CA LYS A 34 -3.41 9.08 15.07
C LYS A 34 -2.11 8.29 14.95
N SER A 35 -2.11 7.04 15.37
CA SER A 35 -0.97 6.15 15.23
C SER A 35 -0.68 5.84 13.76
N ASN A 36 -1.73 5.70 12.94
CA ASN A 36 -1.62 5.48 11.49
C ASN A 36 -0.89 6.64 10.78
N ASN A 37 -1.27 7.88 11.07
CA ASN A 37 -0.64 9.07 10.50
C ASN A 37 0.83 9.18 10.95
N LYS A 38 1.12 8.94 12.24
CA LYS A 38 2.48 8.92 12.76
C LYS A 38 3.34 7.85 12.09
N LEU A 39 2.78 6.68 11.80
CA LEU A 39 3.46 5.61 11.08
C LEU A 39 3.77 6.01 9.65
N MET A 40 2.82 6.67 8.97
CA MET A 40 3.00 7.18 7.60
C MET A 40 4.11 8.24 7.55
N GLU A 41 4.09 9.22 8.45
CA GLU A 41 5.15 10.24 8.54
C GLU A 41 6.53 9.62 8.73
N LYS A 42 6.63 8.55 9.53
CA LYS A 42 7.90 7.82 9.70
C LYS A 42 8.35 7.15 8.41
N GLN A 43 7.43 6.55 7.63
CA GLN A 43 7.80 5.94 6.34
C GLN A 43 8.26 7.00 5.34
N LEU A 44 7.57 8.14 5.27
CA LEU A 44 7.96 9.26 4.42
C LEU A 44 9.35 9.80 4.80
N LYS A 45 9.60 10.03 6.09
CA LYS A 45 10.91 10.49 6.59
C LYS A 45 12.03 9.47 6.35
N ALA A 46 11.70 8.18 6.31
CA ALA A 46 12.65 7.12 5.99
C ALA A 46 12.97 7.01 4.49
N GLY A 47 12.29 7.78 3.62
CA GLY A 47 12.56 7.81 2.19
C GLY A 47 12.09 6.56 1.44
N VAL A 48 11.06 5.86 1.92
CA VAL A 48 10.51 4.72 1.18
C VAL A 48 9.85 5.18 -0.12
N ASN A 49 9.98 4.38 -1.17
CA ASN A 49 9.40 4.65 -2.49
C ASN A 49 7.89 4.44 -2.52
N GLY A 50 7.36 3.69 -1.55
CA GLY A 50 5.93 3.57 -1.34
C GLY A 50 5.57 2.68 -0.17
N VAL A 51 4.27 2.57 0.06
CA VAL A 51 3.67 1.70 1.06
C VAL A 51 2.68 0.76 0.37
N VAL A 52 2.60 -0.47 0.86
CA VAL A 52 1.67 -1.48 0.36
C VAL A 52 0.62 -1.73 1.45
N PRO A 53 -0.55 -1.07 1.39
CA PRO A 53 -1.66 -1.32 2.30
C PRO A 53 -2.40 -2.61 1.91
N CYS A 54 -3.29 -3.08 2.78
CA CYS A 54 -4.23 -4.18 2.49
C CYS A 54 -3.60 -5.53 2.09
N GLY A 55 -2.39 -5.83 2.59
CA GLY A 55 -1.90 -7.22 2.66
C GLY A 55 -2.45 -7.94 3.89
N THR A 56 -2.10 -9.21 4.13
CA THR A 56 -2.44 -9.90 5.40
C THR A 56 -1.97 -9.13 6.64
N LYS A 57 -0.87 -8.37 6.51
CA LYS A 57 -0.38 -7.44 7.54
C LYS A 57 -1.16 -6.12 7.67
N GLY A 58 -1.92 -5.73 6.64
CA GLY A 58 -2.89 -4.63 6.70
C GLY A 58 -4.24 -5.08 7.26
N GLU A 59 -4.34 -6.33 7.71
CA GLU A 59 -5.53 -6.95 8.30
C GLU A 59 -6.72 -7.06 7.34
N THR A 60 -6.47 -7.26 6.04
CA THR A 60 -7.52 -7.41 5.02
C THR A 60 -8.67 -8.39 5.34
N PRO A 61 -8.49 -9.51 6.09
CA PRO A 61 -9.63 -10.34 6.49
C PRO A 61 -10.43 -9.82 7.71
N THR A 62 -9.93 -8.80 8.42
CA THR A 62 -10.50 -8.29 9.69
C THR A 62 -10.88 -6.80 9.62
N VAL A 63 -10.35 -6.06 8.63
CA VAL A 63 -10.82 -4.72 8.26
C VAL A 63 -12.14 -4.91 7.50
N ALA A 64 -13.25 -4.83 8.23
CA ALA A 64 -14.61 -4.78 7.68
C ALA A 64 -14.98 -3.36 7.22
#